data_AF-A0A7S2K6H8-F1
#
_entry.id   AF-A0A7S2K6H8-F1
#
_cell.length_a   1.000
_cell.length_b   1.000
_cell.length_c   1.000
_cell.angle_alpha   90.00
_cell.angle_beta   90.00
_cell.angle_gamma   90.00
#
_symmetry.space_group_name_H-M   'P 1'
#
loop_
_entity.id
_entity.type
_entity.pdbx_description
1 polymer ?
#
loop_
_entity_poly.entity_id
_entity_poly.type
_entity_poly.pdbx_seq_one_letter_code
_entity_poly.pdbx_strand_id
1 'polypeptide(L)'
;MELGRSSNPDLNAFFGSVGDSLYTHFMVLTLEGYPDVVAAAATESWLWYFYFVGFIMFSSMVLMNVVTGIVCESVINTANNEEIANHVYAQESVKFREVLTTFLESQSYDLSQEITFGQFQEIIHCRPVREALHTLDICLEIEDDQLFQILDEDGNGRLDFDEFVMSLLRLRGSKDTMHSLLVQGDLIKGSQAMMARLREIEEDLQTGSRVLCDALQSRLTARVEDMLRTHRE
;
A
#
# COMPACT_ATOMS: atom_id res chain seq x y z
N MET A 1 25.78 -1.53 56.43
CA MET A 1 26.26 -2.82 55.89
C MET A 1 27.10 -2.47 54.67
N GLU A 2 28.35 -2.07 54.90
CA GLU A 2 29.28 -1.62 53.87
C GLU A 2 29.95 -2.86 53.24
N LEU A 3 29.28 -3.52 52.32
CA LEU A 3 29.87 -4.57 51.48
C LEU A 3 30.57 -3.86 50.31
N GLY A 4 31.90 -3.87 50.26
CA GLY A 4 32.63 -3.47 49.04
C GLY A 4 33.83 -2.53 49.16
N ARG A 5 34.24 -2.08 50.36
CA ARG A 5 35.50 -1.31 50.47
C ARG A 5 36.72 -2.21 50.29
N SER A 6 37.26 -2.26 49.08
CA SER A 6 38.63 -2.72 48.81
C SER A 6 39.63 -1.61 49.13
N SER A 7 40.90 -1.97 49.35
CA SER A 7 42.00 -1.00 49.44
C SER A 7 42.27 -0.31 48.09
N ASN A 8 41.74 -0.84 46.99
CA ASN A 8 41.90 -0.30 45.63
C ASN A 8 40.84 0.79 45.34
N PRO A 9 41.25 2.05 45.10
CA PRO A 9 40.33 3.16 44.83
C PRO A 9 39.51 2.96 43.54
N ASP A 10 40.06 2.28 42.53
CA ASP A 10 39.39 2.04 41.26
C ASP A 10 38.26 1.02 41.42
N LEU A 11 38.50 -0.04 42.20
CA LEU A 11 37.48 -1.04 42.51
C LEU A 11 36.33 -0.44 43.32
N ASN A 12 36.64 0.47 44.24
CA ASN A 12 35.62 1.19 45.01
C ASN A 12 34.82 2.17 44.15
N ALA A 13 35.40 2.73 43.09
CA ALA A 13 34.67 3.60 42.16
C ALA A 13 33.63 2.81 41.36
N PHE A 14 33.94 1.57 40.97
CA PHE A 14 33.03 0.72 40.19
C PHE A 14 32.07 -0.12 41.04
N PHE A 15 32.49 -0.59 42.22
CA PHE A 15 31.76 -1.57 43.05
C PHE A 15 31.57 -1.14 44.52
N GLY A 16 31.83 0.13 44.86
CA GLY A 16 31.78 0.62 46.24
C GLY A 16 30.38 0.65 46.86
N SER A 17 29.33 0.67 46.03
CA SER A 17 27.95 0.50 46.46
C SER A 17 27.18 -0.43 45.52
N VAL A 18 26.00 -0.88 45.97
CA VAL A 18 25.10 -1.69 45.14
C VAL A 18 24.64 -0.92 43.89
N GLY A 19 24.43 0.40 44.01
CA GLY A 19 24.05 1.26 42.88
C GLY A 19 25.17 1.40 41.86
N ASP A 20 26.40 1.62 42.32
CA ASP A 20 27.58 1.73 41.45
C ASP A 20 27.85 0.39 40.76
N SER A 21 27.69 -0.72 41.50
CA SER A 21 27.82 -2.07 40.95
C SER A 21 26.79 -2.33 39.85
N LEU A 22 25.53 -1.93 40.05
CA LEU A 22 24.47 -2.09 39.05
C LEU A 22 24.74 -1.24 37.81
N TYR A 23 25.19 0.00 38.00
CA TYR A 23 25.56 0.90 36.90
C TYR A 23 26.76 0.36 36.12
N THR A 24 27.80 -0.14 36.80
CA THR A 24 28.96 -0.78 36.17
C THR A 24 28.55 -1.99 35.34
N HIS A 25 27.66 -2.86 35.85
CA HIS A 25 27.16 -3.99 35.07
C HIS A 25 26.30 -3.57 33.89
N PHE A 26 25.52 -2.50 34.01
CA PHE A 26 24.78 -1.92 32.87
C PHE A 26 25.73 -1.35 31.81
N MET A 27 26.82 -0.71 32.22
CA MET A 27 27.84 -0.19 31.29
C MET A 27 28.58 -1.34 30.57
N VAL A 28 28.95 -2.39 31.30
CA VAL A 28 29.57 -3.59 30.73
C VAL A 28 28.57 -4.35 29.82
N LEU A 29 27.27 -4.34 30.15
CA LEU A 29 26.21 -4.90 29.30
C LEU A 29 26.20 -4.24 27.91
N THR A 30 26.44 -2.92 27.85
CA THR A 30 26.51 -2.16 26.59
C THR A 30 27.90 -2.20 25.95
N LEU A 31 28.83 -3.01 26.46
CA LEU A 31 30.24 -3.10 26.03
C LEU A 31 31.04 -1.79 26.20
N GLU A 32 30.55 -0.88 27.03
CA GLU A 32 31.18 0.41 27.31
C GLU A 32 32.11 0.26 28.52
N GLY A 33 33.31 0.86 28.47
CA GLY A 33 34.24 0.96 29.61
C GLY A 33 34.72 -0.38 30.22
N TYR A 34 34.35 -1.53 29.65
CA TYR A 34 34.64 -2.84 30.21
C TYR A 34 36.15 -3.14 30.38
N PRO A 35 37.09 -2.67 29.53
CA PRO A 35 38.51 -2.95 29.75
C PRO A 35 39.02 -2.38 31.07
N ASP A 36 38.56 -1.18 31.44
CA ASP A 36 38.97 -0.48 32.66
C ASP A 36 38.37 -1.16 33.90
N VAL A 37 37.09 -1.56 33.82
CA VAL A 37 36.39 -2.31 34.88
C VAL A 37 37.05 -3.67 35.12
N VAL A 38 37.36 -4.39 34.04
CA VAL A 38 38.01 -5.71 34.10
C VAL A 38 39.44 -5.58 34.61
N ALA A 39 40.20 -4.58 34.17
CA ALA A 39 41.55 -4.34 34.64
C ALA A 39 41.56 -4.03 36.15
N ALA A 40 40.63 -3.19 36.63
CA ALA A 40 40.49 -2.88 38.05
C ALA A 40 40.18 -4.14 38.88
N ALA A 41 39.23 -4.98 38.42
CA ALA A 41 38.86 -6.22 39.12
C ALA A 41 39.94 -7.30 39.07
N ALA A 42 40.71 -7.37 37.98
CA ALA A 42 41.80 -8.33 37.81
C ALA A 42 42.97 -8.11 38.77
N THR A 43 43.13 -6.90 39.32
CA THR A 43 44.16 -6.62 40.34
C THR A 43 43.98 -7.43 41.62
N GLU A 44 42.73 -7.80 41.95
CA GLU A 44 42.41 -8.63 43.12
C GLU A 44 42.58 -10.13 42.82
N SER A 45 42.12 -10.58 41.65
CA SER A 45 42.26 -11.96 41.21
C SER A 45 42.06 -12.11 39.70
N TRP A 46 42.92 -12.92 39.08
CA TRP A 46 42.80 -13.32 37.69
C TRP A 46 41.46 -14.04 37.36
N LEU A 47 40.77 -14.60 38.36
CA LEU A 47 39.46 -15.24 38.16
C LEU A 47 38.38 -14.27 37.70
N TRP A 48 38.51 -12.97 37.99
CA TRP A 48 37.56 -11.95 37.55
C TRP A 48 37.53 -11.78 36.02
N TYR A 49 38.62 -12.08 35.31
CA TYR A 49 38.61 -12.11 33.84
C TYR A 49 37.58 -13.11 33.30
N PHE A 50 37.54 -14.32 33.86
CA PHE A 50 36.59 -15.34 33.43
C PHE A 50 35.15 -14.94 33.74
N TYR A 51 34.92 -14.27 34.88
CA TYR A 51 33.61 -13.76 35.24
C TYR A 51 33.09 -12.74 34.23
N PHE A 52 33.85 -11.68 33.93
CA PHE A 52 33.40 -10.63 33.01
C PHE A 52 33.29 -11.10 31.56
N VAL A 53 34.20 -11.96 31.10
CA VAL A 53 34.09 -12.58 29.77
C VAL A 53 32.83 -13.44 29.69
N GLY A 54 32.55 -14.25 30.72
CA GLY A 54 31.33 -15.04 30.80
C GLY A 54 30.06 -14.18 30.84
N PHE A 55 30.08 -13.11 31.64
CA PHE A 55 28.98 -12.15 31.74
C PHE A 55 28.69 -11.49 30.39
N ILE A 56 29.70 -10.95 29.71
CA ILE A 56 29.57 -10.30 28.40
C ILE A 56 29.03 -11.27 27.34
N MET A 57 29.59 -12.49 27.29
CA MET A 57 29.15 -13.50 26.32
C MET A 57 27.68 -13.88 26.55
N PHE A 58 27.32 -14.16 27.81
CA PHE A 58 25.96 -14.53 28.18
C PHE A 58 24.98 -13.39 27.93
N SER A 59 25.31 -12.18 28.37
CA SER A 59 24.43 -11.02 28.24
C SER A 59 24.24 -10.58 26.80
N SER A 60 25.29 -10.63 25.98
CA SER A 60 25.22 -10.32 24.55
C SER A 60 24.35 -11.33 23.81
N MET A 61 24.48 -12.63 24.15
CA MET A 61 23.64 -13.68 23.57
C MET A 61 22.16 -13.50 23.96
N VAL A 62 21.88 -13.23 25.24
CA VAL A 62 20.52 -12.98 25.73
C VAL A 62 19.92 -11.74 25.05
N LEU A 63 20.65 -10.62 25.02
CA LEU A 63 20.17 -9.38 24.42
C LEU A 63 19.87 -9.56 22.92
N MET A 64 20.79 -10.16 22.17
CA MET A 64 20.60 -10.45 20.74
C MET A 64 19.41 -11.37 20.49
N ASN A 65 19.25 -12.42 21.29
CA ASN A 65 18.14 -13.37 21.14
C ASN A 65 16.79 -12.73 21.45
N VAL A 66 16.71 -11.85 22.46
CA VAL A 66 15.48 -11.11 22.79
C VAL A 66 15.11 -10.14 21.66
N VAL A 67 16.07 -9.35 21.19
CA VAL A 67 15.84 -8.40 20.09
C VAL A 67 15.43 -9.16 18.83
N THR A 68 16.13 -10.24 18.49
CA THR A 68 15.77 -11.09 17.33
C THR A 68 14.38 -11.68 17.50
N GLY A 69 14.02 -12.15 18.69
CA GLY A 69 12.68 -12.67 18.98
C GLY A 69 11.57 -11.63 18.71
N ILE A 70 11.73 -10.41 19.21
CA ILE A 70 10.75 -9.32 19.00
C ILE A 70 10.66 -8.95 17.52
N VAL A 71 11.79 -8.84 16.83
CA VAL A 71 11.82 -8.52 15.40
C VAL A 71 11.18 -9.64 14.58
N CYS A 72 11.51 -10.90 14.85
CA CYS A 72 10.91 -12.05 14.18
C CYS A 72 9.40 -12.10 14.42
N GLU A 73 8.93 -11.87 15.66
CA GLU A 73 7.50 -11.81 15.97
C GLU A 73 6.80 -10.69 15.19
N SER A 74 7.41 -9.50 15.11
CA SER A 74 6.85 -8.38 14.33
C SER A 74 6.78 -8.71 12.83
N VAL A 75 7.81 -9.34 12.26
CA VAL A 75 7.83 -9.73 10.85
C VAL A 75 6.79 -10.81 10.56
N ILE A 76 6.70 -11.83 11.42
CA ILE A 76 5.74 -12.94 11.28
C ILE A 76 4.31 -12.43 11.45
N ASN A 77 4.03 -11.57 12.43
CA ASN A 77 2.69 -11.00 12.61
C ASN A 77 2.28 -10.11 11.44
N THR A 78 3.21 -9.37 10.83
CA THR A 78 2.92 -8.56 9.63
C THR A 78 2.57 -9.46 8.45
N ALA A 79 3.40 -10.49 8.18
CA ALA A 79 3.15 -11.45 7.11
C ALA A 79 1.84 -12.22 7.31
N ASN A 80 1.58 -12.71 8.53
CA ASN A 80 0.35 -13.44 8.85
C ASN A 80 -0.88 -12.55 8.76
N ASN A 81 -0.83 -11.30 9.23
CA ASN A 81 -1.97 -10.40 9.12
C ASN A 81 -2.33 -10.09 7.67
N GLU A 82 -1.33 -9.90 6.80
CA GLU A 82 -1.58 -9.71 5.37
C GLU A 82 -2.17 -10.98 4.72
N GLU A 83 -1.63 -12.16 5.02
CA GLU A 83 -2.13 -13.43 4.46
C GLU A 83 -3.53 -13.78 4.98
N ILE A 84 -3.78 -13.61 6.28
CA ILE A 84 -5.10 -13.83 6.89
C ILE A 84 -6.10 -12.83 6.35
N ALA A 85 -5.75 -11.54 6.24
CA ALA A 85 -6.63 -10.53 5.66
C ALA A 85 -6.98 -10.86 4.21
N ASN A 86 -6.01 -11.28 3.40
CA ASN A 86 -6.23 -11.70 2.01
C ASN A 86 -7.10 -12.95 1.92
N HIS A 87 -6.90 -13.94 2.80
CA HIS A 87 -7.68 -15.17 2.79
C HIS A 87 -9.13 -14.93 3.24
N VAL A 88 -9.33 -14.11 4.28
CA VAL A 88 -10.67 -13.68 4.73
C VAL A 88 -11.36 -12.89 3.62
N TYR A 89 -10.65 -11.95 2.99
CA TYR A 89 -11.15 -11.18 1.85
C TYR A 89 -11.57 -12.09 0.69
N ALA A 90 -10.73 -13.06 0.31
CA ALA A 90 -11.03 -13.99 -0.77
C ALA A 90 -12.29 -14.82 -0.48
N GLN A 91 -12.43 -15.34 0.74
CA GLN A 91 -13.60 -16.12 1.13
C GLN A 91 -14.89 -15.30 1.15
N GLU A 92 -14.84 -14.07 1.66
CA GLU A 92 -16.00 -13.17 1.66
C GLU A 92 -16.37 -12.72 0.25
N SER A 93 -15.38 -12.49 -0.62
CA SER A 93 -15.58 -12.14 -2.03
C SER A 93 -16.34 -13.23 -2.78
N VAL A 94 -15.98 -14.51 -2.55
CA VAL A 94 -16.69 -15.66 -3.16
C VAL A 94 -18.13 -15.71 -2.68
N LYS A 95 -18.38 -15.60 -1.37
CA LYS A 95 -19.74 -15.62 -0.81
C LYS A 95 -20.59 -14.47 -1.34
N PHE A 96 -20.01 -13.27 -1.42
CA PHE A 96 -20.71 -12.09 -1.94
C PHE A 96 -21.07 -12.28 -3.41
N ARG A 97 -20.13 -12.77 -4.21
CA ARG A 97 -20.37 -13.12 -5.62
C ARG A 97 -21.51 -14.13 -5.75
N GLU A 98 -21.49 -15.22 -4.99
CA GLU A 98 -22.54 -16.25 -5.00
C GLU A 98 -23.93 -15.67 -4.67
N VAL A 99 -24.02 -14.78 -3.68
CA VAL A 99 -25.28 -14.12 -3.30
C VAL A 99 -25.79 -13.24 -4.44
N LEU A 100 -24.92 -12.42 -5.04
CA LEU A 100 -25.30 -11.57 -6.17
C LEU A 100 -25.68 -12.39 -7.41
N THR A 101 -24.93 -13.43 -7.75
CA THR A 101 -25.24 -14.35 -8.85
C THR A 101 -26.62 -14.96 -8.67
N THR A 102 -26.89 -15.56 -7.49
CA THR A 102 -28.19 -16.18 -7.20
C THR A 102 -29.34 -15.18 -7.31
N PHE A 103 -29.11 -13.95 -6.84
CA PHE A 103 -30.12 -12.91 -6.88
C PHE A 103 -30.41 -12.43 -8.31
N LEU A 104 -29.38 -12.13 -9.09
CA LEU A 104 -29.53 -11.65 -10.47
C LEU A 104 -30.16 -12.71 -11.39
N GLU A 105 -29.77 -13.97 -11.23
CA GLU A 105 -30.40 -15.09 -11.94
C GLU A 105 -31.89 -15.23 -11.56
N SER A 106 -32.24 -15.00 -10.28
CA SER A 106 -33.64 -15.04 -9.84
C SER A 106 -34.52 -13.95 -10.49
N GLN A 107 -33.90 -12.83 -10.86
CA GLN A 107 -34.54 -11.73 -11.58
C GLN A 107 -34.48 -11.91 -13.11
N SER A 108 -33.99 -13.07 -13.58
CA SER A 108 -33.78 -13.37 -15.01
C SER A 108 -32.81 -12.40 -15.71
N TYR A 109 -31.86 -11.80 -14.99
CA TYR A 109 -30.77 -11.07 -15.61
C TYR A 109 -29.78 -12.05 -16.24
N ASP A 110 -29.33 -11.72 -17.45
CA ASP A 110 -28.29 -12.46 -18.15
C ASP A 110 -26.92 -11.96 -17.68
N LEU A 111 -26.21 -12.79 -16.90
CA LEU A 111 -24.88 -12.48 -16.37
C LEU A 111 -23.78 -12.41 -17.45
N SER A 112 -24.08 -12.87 -18.67
CA SER A 112 -23.16 -12.74 -19.81
C SER A 112 -23.28 -11.40 -20.54
N GLN A 113 -24.30 -10.60 -20.19
CA GLN A 113 -24.49 -9.27 -20.75
C GLN A 113 -24.00 -8.20 -19.79
N GLU A 114 -23.57 -7.08 -20.37
CA GLU A 114 -23.16 -5.90 -19.62
C GLU A 114 -24.39 -5.24 -18.96
N ILE A 115 -24.20 -4.82 -17.71
CA ILE A 115 -25.15 -4.10 -16.88
C ILE A 115 -25.12 -2.62 -17.29
N THR A 116 -26.25 -2.14 -17.78
CA THR A 116 -26.47 -0.71 -18.07
C THR A 116 -26.83 0.07 -16.81
N PHE A 117 -26.66 1.40 -16.82
CA PHE A 117 -27.03 2.27 -15.70
C PHE A 117 -28.47 2.05 -15.17
N GLY A 118 -29.44 1.85 -16.08
CA GLY A 118 -30.83 1.59 -15.67
C GLY A 118 -31.00 0.26 -14.92
N GLN A 119 -30.33 -0.79 -15.38
CA GLN A 119 -30.33 -2.11 -14.71
C GLN A 119 -29.58 -2.04 -13.39
N PHE A 120 -28.45 -1.34 -13.36
CA PHE A 120 -27.70 -1.09 -12.13
C PHE A 120 -28.58 -0.46 -11.05
N GLN A 121 -29.32 0.59 -11.40
CA GLN A 121 -30.24 1.27 -10.49
C GLN A 121 -31.30 0.29 -9.94
N GLU A 122 -31.90 -0.56 -10.78
CA GLU A 122 -32.84 -1.59 -10.33
C GLU A 122 -32.20 -2.60 -9.36
N ILE A 123 -30.96 -2.99 -9.61
CA ILE A 123 -30.21 -3.98 -8.80
C ILE A 123 -29.88 -3.41 -7.42
N ILE A 124 -29.31 -2.20 -7.32
CA ILE A 124 -28.86 -1.62 -6.05
C ILE A 124 -30.01 -1.21 -5.12
N HIS A 125 -31.17 -0.86 -5.70
CA HIS A 125 -32.38 -0.54 -4.94
C HIS A 125 -33.15 -1.78 -4.52
N CYS A 126 -32.78 -2.96 -5.04
CA CYS A 126 -33.44 -4.17 -4.61
C CYS A 126 -33.03 -4.56 -3.19
N ARG A 127 -34.04 -4.90 -2.38
CA ARG A 127 -33.87 -5.12 -0.94
C ARG A 127 -32.79 -6.16 -0.58
N PRO A 128 -32.72 -7.36 -1.19
CA PRO A 128 -31.71 -8.35 -0.83
C PRO A 128 -30.28 -7.90 -1.16
N VAL A 129 -30.11 -7.24 -2.30
CA VAL A 129 -28.82 -6.67 -2.72
C VAL A 129 -28.41 -5.55 -1.76
N ARG A 130 -29.34 -4.67 -1.42
CA ARG A 130 -29.09 -3.57 -0.48
C ARG A 130 -28.71 -4.06 0.92
N GLU A 131 -29.36 -5.13 1.40
CA GLU A 131 -29.01 -5.78 2.68
C GLU A 131 -27.62 -6.42 2.63
N ALA A 132 -27.26 -7.07 1.51
CA ALA A 132 -25.92 -7.62 1.30
C ALA A 132 -24.84 -6.53 1.25
N LEU A 133 -25.09 -5.43 0.53
CA LEU A 133 -24.19 -4.27 0.43
C LEU A 133 -24.02 -3.57 1.79
N HIS A 134 -25.10 -3.44 2.57
CA HIS A 134 -25.04 -2.88 3.91
C HIS A 134 -24.24 -3.78 4.88
N THR A 135 -24.30 -5.10 4.70
CA THR A 135 -23.49 -6.05 5.50
C THR A 135 -21.99 -5.91 5.24
N LEU A 136 -21.61 -5.42 4.06
CA LEU A 136 -20.23 -5.14 3.66
C LEU A 136 -19.80 -3.68 3.94
N ASP A 137 -20.63 -2.89 4.63
CA ASP A 137 -20.41 -1.45 4.88
C ASP A 137 -20.06 -0.66 3.61
N ILE A 138 -20.77 -0.97 2.51
CA ILE A 138 -20.69 -0.19 1.27
C ILE A 138 -21.63 1.01 1.38
N CYS A 139 -21.11 2.21 1.10
CA CYS A 139 -21.88 3.44 1.17
C CYS A 139 -22.79 3.59 -0.07
N LEU A 140 -24.10 3.59 0.16
CA LEU A 140 -25.14 3.87 -0.86
C LEU A 140 -25.82 5.23 -0.61
N GLU A 141 -25.18 6.11 0.18
CA GLU A 141 -25.73 7.44 0.52
C GLU A 141 -25.38 8.52 -0.51
N ILE A 142 -24.60 8.16 -1.53
CA ILE A 142 -24.32 9.00 -2.69
C ILE A 142 -25.35 8.79 -3.80
N GLU A 143 -25.43 9.73 -4.74
CA GLU A 143 -26.33 9.62 -5.89
C GLU A 143 -25.93 8.43 -6.79
N ASP A 144 -26.92 7.73 -7.34
CA ASP A 144 -26.74 6.50 -8.13
C ASP A 144 -25.81 6.72 -9.34
N ASP A 145 -25.86 7.90 -9.96
CA ASP A 145 -25.01 8.30 -11.09
C ASP A 145 -23.54 8.44 -10.68
N GLN A 146 -23.28 9.02 -9.51
CA GLN A 146 -21.94 9.15 -8.96
C GLN A 146 -21.38 7.80 -8.55
N LEU A 147 -22.21 6.94 -7.94
CA LEU A 147 -21.80 5.58 -7.59
C LEU A 147 -21.46 4.79 -8.86
N PHE A 148 -22.30 4.86 -9.89
CA PHE A 148 -22.05 4.16 -11.15
C PHE A 148 -20.75 4.61 -11.81
N GLN A 149 -20.45 5.92 -11.82
CA GLN A 149 -19.19 6.44 -12.37
C GLN A 149 -17.94 6.02 -11.57
N ILE A 150 -18.08 5.75 -10.27
CA ILE A 150 -16.98 5.22 -9.45
C ILE A 150 -16.74 3.72 -9.76
N LEU A 151 -17.80 3.01 -10.15
CA LEU A 151 -17.75 1.60 -10.53
C LEU A 151 -17.29 1.42 -11.98
N ASP A 152 -17.67 2.32 -12.88
CA ASP A 152 -17.35 2.38 -14.31
C ASP A 152 -15.96 3.01 -14.54
N GLU A 153 -14.92 2.19 -14.35
CA GLU A 153 -13.53 2.63 -14.44
C GLU A 153 -13.11 3.04 -15.85
N ASP A 154 -13.59 2.34 -16.88
CA ASP A 154 -13.23 2.59 -18.26
C ASP A 154 -14.12 3.68 -18.91
N GLY A 155 -15.22 4.06 -18.24
CA GLY A 155 -16.12 5.12 -18.64
C GLY A 155 -16.95 4.75 -19.87
N ASN A 156 -17.16 3.46 -20.12
CA ASN A 156 -17.91 3.00 -21.29
C ASN A 156 -19.45 3.08 -21.07
N GLY A 157 -19.88 3.37 -19.84
CA GLY A 157 -21.29 3.49 -19.44
C GLY A 157 -21.98 2.16 -19.17
N ARG A 158 -21.21 1.08 -19.02
CA ARG A 158 -21.65 -0.31 -18.85
C ARG A 158 -20.68 -1.04 -17.93
N LEU A 159 -21.16 -2.07 -17.25
CA LEU A 159 -20.37 -2.87 -16.33
C LEU A 159 -20.59 -4.35 -16.64
N ASP A 160 -19.55 -5.12 -16.89
CA ASP A 160 -19.72 -6.56 -16.85
C ASP A 160 -19.97 -7.06 -15.41
N PHE A 161 -20.41 -8.30 -15.25
CA PHE A 161 -20.73 -8.82 -13.92
C PHE A 161 -19.52 -8.90 -12.99
N ASP A 162 -18.34 -9.22 -13.52
CA ASP A 162 -17.12 -9.34 -12.72
C ASP A 162 -16.61 -7.96 -12.30
N GLU A 163 -16.68 -6.97 -13.20
CA GLU A 163 -16.44 -5.55 -12.91
C GLU A 163 -17.41 -5.04 -11.84
N PHE A 164 -18.70 -5.31 -11.99
CA PHE A 164 -19.71 -4.90 -11.02
C PHE A 164 -19.41 -5.45 -9.61
N VAL A 165 -19.11 -6.75 -9.49
CA VAL A 165 -18.81 -7.38 -8.19
C VAL A 165 -17.49 -6.87 -7.61
N MET A 166 -16.43 -6.80 -8.42
CA MET A 166 -15.10 -6.36 -7.97
C MET A 166 -15.10 -4.88 -7.58
N SER A 167 -15.76 -4.03 -8.35
CA SER A 167 -15.88 -2.61 -8.05
C SER A 167 -16.69 -2.37 -6.77
N LEU A 168 -17.76 -3.14 -6.51
CA LEU A 168 -18.49 -3.08 -5.24
C LEU A 168 -17.65 -3.54 -4.04
N LEU A 169 -16.88 -4.63 -4.19
CA LEU A 169 -15.97 -5.10 -3.15
C LEU A 169 -14.85 -4.10 -2.84
N ARG A 170 -14.41 -3.32 -3.84
CA ARG A 170 -13.45 -2.22 -3.62
C ARG A 170 -14.03 -1.11 -2.75
N LEU A 171 -15.33 -0.87 -2.81
CA LEU A 171 -16.03 0.12 -2.00
C LEU A 171 -16.36 -0.38 -0.58
N ARG A 172 -15.91 -1.57 -0.21
CA ARG A 172 -16.10 -2.12 1.14
C ARG A 172 -15.46 -1.23 2.21
N GLY A 173 -16.17 -1.04 3.32
CA GLY A 173 -15.69 -0.22 4.45
C GLY A 173 -15.68 1.28 4.18
N SER A 174 -16.24 1.72 3.04
CA SER A 174 -16.28 3.13 2.66
C SER A 174 -17.35 3.94 3.38
N LYS A 175 -18.22 3.27 4.15
CA LYS A 175 -19.28 3.90 4.96
C LYS A 175 -18.74 4.94 5.94
N ASP A 176 -17.56 4.72 6.51
CA ASP A 176 -16.91 5.66 7.45
C ASP A 176 -15.93 6.64 6.77
N THR A 177 -15.62 6.45 5.49
CA THR A 177 -14.62 7.23 4.73
C THR A 177 -15.21 7.85 3.46
N MET A 178 -16.46 8.31 3.54
CA MET A 178 -17.21 8.89 2.41
C MET A 178 -16.42 9.98 1.65
N HIS A 179 -15.66 10.82 2.35
CA HIS A 179 -14.81 11.83 1.71
C HIS A 179 -13.75 11.24 0.76
N SER A 180 -13.20 10.07 1.08
CA SER A 180 -12.24 9.38 0.21
C SER A 180 -12.89 8.90 -1.09
N LEU A 181 -14.14 8.42 -1.02
CA LEU A 181 -14.90 8.00 -2.21
C LEU A 181 -15.23 9.17 -3.13
N LEU A 182 -15.68 10.30 -2.56
CA LEU A 182 -16.02 11.49 -3.34
C LEU A 182 -14.78 12.04 -4.05
N VAL A 183 -13.62 12.07 -3.37
CA VAL A 183 -12.35 12.46 -3.99
C VAL A 183 -11.96 11.49 -5.11
N GLN A 184 -12.17 10.18 -4.93
CA GLN A 184 -11.90 9.19 -5.97
C GLN A 184 -12.82 9.39 -7.19
N GLY A 185 -14.11 9.67 -6.97
CA GLY A 185 -15.05 10.02 -8.03
C GLY A 185 -14.66 11.29 -8.78
N ASP A 186 -14.29 12.36 -8.06
CA ASP A 186 -13.81 13.61 -8.66
C ASP A 186 -12.51 13.40 -9.47
N LEU A 187 -11.62 12.52 -8.99
CA LEU A 187 -10.38 12.16 -9.69
C LEU A 187 -10.67 11.40 -10.99
N ILE A 188 -11.59 10.43 -10.96
CA ILE A 188 -12.01 9.66 -12.15
C ILE A 188 -12.65 10.60 -13.18
N LYS A 189 -13.60 11.44 -12.76
CA LYS A 189 -14.22 12.47 -13.62
C LYS A 189 -13.18 13.39 -14.24
N GLY A 190 -12.23 13.86 -13.44
CA GLY A 190 -11.11 14.69 -13.90
C GLY A 190 -10.24 13.97 -14.93
N SER A 191 -9.92 12.69 -14.69
CA SER A 191 -9.14 11.85 -15.60
C SER A 191 -9.84 11.63 -16.94
N GLN A 192 -11.13 11.28 -16.91
CA GLN A 192 -11.94 11.09 -18.12
C GLN A 192 -12.05 12.39 -18.94
N ALA A 193 -12.32 13.51 -18.28
CA ALA A 193 -12.35 14.83 -18.94
C ALA A 193 -11.00 15.20 -19.56
N MET A 194 -9.90 14.88 -18.88
CA MET A 194 -8.55 15.11 -19.40
C MET A 194 -8.22 14.22 -20.60
N MET A 195 -8.59 12.94 -20.57
CA MET A 195 -8.43 12.01 -21.69
C MET A 195 -9.24 12.46 -22.92
N ALA A 196 -10.47 12.93 -22.73
CA ALA A 196 -11.29 13.46 -23.82
C ALA A 196 -10.62 14.67 -24.49
N ARG A 197 -10.06 15.60 -23.70
CA ARG A 197 -9.31 16.75 -24.21
C ARG A 197 -8.01 16.35 -24.93
N LEU A 198 -7.31 15.34 -24.42
CA LEU A 198 -6.12 14.82 -25.09
C LEU A 198 -6.44 14.21 -26.45
N ARG A 199 -7.54 13.46 -26.57
CA ARG A 199 -8.01 12.94 -27.86
C ARG A 199 -8.36 14.04 -28.86
N GLU A 200 -9.07 15.09 -28.40
CA GLU A 200 -9.41 16.25 -29.24
C GLU A 200 -8.15 16.94 -29.78
N ILE A 201 -7.15 17.18 -28.91
CA ILE A 201 -5.86 17.74 -29.31
C ILE A 201 -5.11 16.83 -30.28
N GLU A 202 -5.16 15.51 -30.08
CA GLU A 202 -4.52 14.55 -30.96
C GLU A 202 -5.14 14.55 -32.37
N GLU A 203 -6.48 14.59 -32.46
CA GLU A 203 -7.20 14.69 -33.73
C GLU A 203 -6.88 16.00 -34.47
N ASP A 204 -6.85 17.13 -33.75
CA ASP A 204 -6.48 18.43 -34.30
C ASP A 204 -5.03 18.44 -34.81
N LEU A 205 -4.11 17.85 -34.05
CA LEU A 205 -2.70 17.75 -34.42
C LEU A 205 -2.51 16.86 -35.66
N GLN A 206 -3.19 15.72 -35.72
CA GLN A 206 -3.16 14.83 -36.89
C GLN A 206 -3.74 15.53 -38.14
N THR A 207 -4.84 16.25 -37.98
CA THR A 207 -5.47 17.00 -39.08
C THR A 207 -4.56 18.12 -39.58
N GLY A 208 -4.01 18.92 -38.66
CA GLY A 208 -3.05 19.98 -39.00
C GLY A 208 -1.78 19.46 -39.69
N SER A 209 -1.26 18.33 -39.22
CA SER A 209 -0.12 17.64 -39.83
C SER A 209 -0.41 17.21 -41.27
N ARG A 210 -1.58 16.60 -41.52
CA ARG A 210 -2.00 16.23 -42.89
C ARG A 210 -2.11 17.43 -43.81
N VAL A 211 -2.75 18.51 -43.37
CA VAL A 211 -2.90 19.74 -44.16
C VAL A 211 -1.55 20.37 -44.49
N LEU A 212 -0.63 20.42 -43.53
CA LEU A 212 0.74 20.93 -43.75
C LEU A 212 1.52 20.08 -44.75
N CYS A 213 1.44 18.75 -44.63
CA CYS A 213 2.07 17.84 -45.59
C CYS A 213 1.52 18.03 -47.00
N ASP A 214 0.20 18.10 -47.17
CA ASP A 214 -0.42 18.32 -48.49
C ASP A 214 -0.07 19.70 -49.08
N ALA A 215 -0.01 20.74 -48.25
CA ALA A 215 0.39 22.09 -48.66
C ALA A 215 1.88 22.15 -49.07
N LEU A 216 2.75 21.45 -48.35
CA LEU A 216 4.18 21.37 -48.71
C LEU A 216 4.37 20.56 -49.99
N GLN A 217 3.67 19.43 -50.13
CA GLN A 217 3.78 18.56 -51.29
C GLN A 217 3.29 19.26 -52.56
N SER A 218 2.16 19.97 -52.49
CA SER A 218 1.63 20.77 -53.62
C SER A 218 2.55 21.94 -54.01
N ARG A 219 3.17 22.62 -53.05
CA ARG A 219 4.17 23.67 -53.34
C ARG A 219 5.44 23.11 -53.96
N LEU A 220 5.88 21.94 -53.51
CA LEU A 220 7.07 21.28 -54.04
C LEU A 220 6.85 20.84 -55.49
N THR A 221 5.71 20.19 -55.78
CA THR A 221 5.37 19.75 -57.15
C THR A 221 5.24 20.92 -58.11
N ALA A 222 4.54 22.00 -57.72
CA ALA A 222 4.42 23.20 -58.54
C ALA A 222 5.81 23.80 -58.87
N ARG A 223 6.70 23.89 -57.88
CA ARG A 223 8.05 24.45 -58.07
C ARG A 223 8.95 23.55 -58.92
N VAL A 224 8.78 22.23 -58.83
CA VAL A 224 9.49 21.27 -59.70
C VAL A 224 9.00 21.36 -61.14
N GLU A 225 7.69 21.48 -61.37
CA GLU A 225 7.12 21.67 -62.71
C GLU A 225 7.61 22.96 -63.37
N ASP A 226 7.65 24.07 -62.63
CA ASP A 226 8.18 25.35 -63.13
C ASP A 226 9.66 25.21 -63.51
N MET A 227 10.51 24.58 -62.70
CA MET A 227 11.92 24.36 -63.04
C MET A 227 12.09 23.48 -64.28
N LEU A 228 11.26 22.44 -64.45
CA LEU A 228 11.30 21.57 -65.63
C LEU A 228 10.87 22.29 -66.92
N ARG A 229 9.96 23.28 -66.82
CA ARG A 229 9.57 24.12 -67.97
C ARG A 229 10.68 25.09 -68.35
N THR A 230 11.29 25.74 -67.36
CA THR A 230 12.34 26.75 -67.60
C THR A 230 13.62 26.17 -68.22
N HIS A 231 13.88 24.87 -68.06
CA HIS A 231 15.08 24.22 -68.58
C HIS A 231 14.92 23.62 -69.99
N ARG A 232 13.70 23.64 -70.55
CA ARG A 232 13.35 23.06 -71.85
C ARG A 232 13.27 24.10 -72.99
N GLU A 233 13.34 25.38 -72.65
CA GLU A 233 13.52 26.52 -73.56
C GLU A 233 15.01 26.87 -73.69
#